data_AF-A0A8T5MAX4-F1
#
_entry.id   AF-A0A8T5MAX4-F1
#
_cell.length_a   1.000
_cell.length_b   1.000
_cell.length_c   1.000
_cell.angle_alpha   90.00
_cell.angle_beta   90.00
_cell.angle_gamma   90.00
#
_symmetry.space_group_name_H-M   'P 1'
#
loop_
_entity.id
_entity.type
_entity.pdbx_description
1 polymer ?
#
loop_
_entity_poly.entity_id
_entity_poly.type
_entity_poly.pdbx_seq_one_letter_code
_entity_poly.pdbx_strand_id
1 'polypeptide(L)'
;MLVDGNDLEIIKNKLKKYNKSQIEYNEKDNHCTLNSVRRGVSFNEVETNLLNPENLKFATKEKQKFRNEEKYVLYFESKDSDKTIVLPVIFKPKSLYVLTIIKRWRSWDKEIERWKEKLQK
;
A
#
# COMPACT_ATOMS: atom_id res chain seq x y z
N MET A 1 13.11 -5.89 -4.95
CA MET A 1 14.10 -4.78 -5.02
C MET A 1 13.63 -3.74 -4.03
N LEU A 2 14.50 -3.28 -3.13
CA LEU A 2 14.18 -2.08 -2.34
C LEU A 2 13.83 -0.97 -3.32
N VAL A 3 12.78 -0.26 -2.99
CA VAL A 3 12.51 1.06 -3.52
C VAL A 3 13.57 1.93 -2.84
N ASP A 4 14.59 2.36 -3.59
CA ASP A 4 15.62 3.26 -3.06
C ASP A 4 14.95 4.58 -2.62
N GLY A 5 15.63 5.48 -1.92
CA GLY A 5 15.03 6.78 -1.50
C GLY A 5 14.40 7.54 -2.68
N ASN A 6 14.94 7.34 -3.88
CA ASN A 6 14.44 7.87 -5.15
C ASN A 6 13.14 7.21 -5.62
N ASP A 7 12.96 5.90 -5.38
CA ASP A 7 11.77 5.18 -5.79
C ASP A 7 10.56 5.53 -4.90
N LEU A 8 10.76 5.87 -3.63
CA LEU A 8 9.64 6.26 -2.73
C LEU A 8 8.99 7.53 -3.25
N GLU A 9 9.81 8.50 -3.65
CA GLU A 9 9.36 9.76 -4.25
C GLU A 9 8.66 9.53 -5.60
N ILE A 10 9.15 8.59 -6.42
CA ILE A 10 8.47 8.16 -7.64
C ILE A 10 7.06 7.64 -7.32
N ILE A 11 6.91 6.78 -6.30
CA ILE A 11 5.60 6.24 -5.91
C ILE A 11 4.68 7.34 -5.36
N LYS A 12 5.20 8.25 -4.53
CA LYS A 12 4.43 9.42 -4.07
C LYS A 12 3.93 10.25 -5.25
N ASN A 13 4.79 10.54 -6.22
CA ASN A 13 4.43 11.28 -7.42
C ASN A 13 3.44 10.54 -8.34
N LYS A 14 3.46 9.21 -8.35
CA LYS A 14 2.40 8.41 -9.01
C LYS A 14 1.07 8.57 -8.27
N LEU A 15 1.06 8.43 -6.94
CA LEU A 15 -0.16 8.56 -6.12
C LEU A 15 -0.83 9.94 -6.27
N LYS A 16 -0.04 11.02 -6.34
CA LYS A 16 -0.53 12.41 -6.53
C LYS A 16 -1.40 12.60 -7.79
N LYS A 17 -1.33 11.69 -8.77
CA LYS A 17 -2.09 11.77 -10.03
C LYS A 17 -3.51 11.22 -9.93
N TYR A 18 -3.83 10.49 -8.86
CA TYR A 18 -5.12 9.86 -8.69
C TYR A 18 -6.01 10.71 -7.79
N ASN A 19 -7.31 10.71 -8.09
CA ASN A 19 -8.33 11.25 -7.21
C ASN A 19 -9.15 10.12 -6.57
N LYS A 20 -10.02 10.47 -5.62
CA LYS A 20 -10.86 9.50 -4.89
C LYS A 20 -11.69 8.59 -5.80
N SER A 21 -12.29 9.14 -6.86
CA SER A 21 -13.13 8.37 -7.78
C SER A 21 -12.37 7.34 -8.62
N GLN A 22 -11.03 7.42 -8.65
CA GLN A 22 -10.16 6.50 -9.38
C GLN A 22 -9.60 5.38 -8.48
N ILE A 23 -9.92 5.38 -7.18
CA ILE A 23 -9.52 4.30 -6.27
C ILE A 23 -10.52 3.16 -6.42
N GLU A 24 -10.02 2.02 -6.90
CA GLU A 24 -10.82 0.82 -7.10
C GLU A 24 -10.36 -0.27 -6.13
N TYR A 25 -11.31 -1.01 -5.57
CA TYR A 25 -11.02 -2.10 -4.64
C TYR A 25 -11.27 -3.45 -5.30
N ASN A 26 -10.43 -4.42 -4.94
CA ASN A 26 -10.67 -5.81 -5.27
C ASN A 26 -11.82 -6.36 -4.43
N GLU A 27 -13.05 -6.17 -4.93
CA GLU A 27 -14.27 -6.69 -4.33
C GLU A 27 -14.70 -8.04 -4.89
N LYS A 28 -13.83 -8.72 -5.66
CA LYS A 28 -14.06 -10.13 -5.98
C LYS A 28 -14.22 -10.90 -4.67
N ASP A 29 -15.34 -11.61 -4.53
CA ASP A 29 -15.70 -12.36 -3.32
C ASP A 29 -15.67 -11.50 -2.03
N ASN A 30 -15.98 -10.20 -2.13
CA ASN A 30 -15.92 -9.22 -1.03
C ASN A 30 -14.55 -9.14 -0.33
N HIS A 31 -13.45 -9.41 -1.06
CA HIS A 31 -12.13 -9.58 -0.44
C HIS A 31 -11.66 -8.33 0.33
N CYS A 32 -11.75 -7.14 -0.25
CA CYS A 32 -11.36 -5.91 0.45
C CYS A 32 -12.35 -5.57 1.57
N THR A 33 -13.66 -5.69 1.32
CA THR A 33 -14.70 -5.48 2.34
C THR A 33 -14.49 -6.36 3.59
N LEU A 34 -14.31 -7.66 3.43
CA LEU A 34 -14.11 -8.59 4.55
C LEU A 34 -12.83 -8.27 5.33
N ASN A 35 -11.75 -7.91 4.63
CA ASN A 35 -10.50 -7.54 5.29
C ASN A 35 -10.60 -6.19 6.01
N SER A 36 -11.30 -5.20 5.43
CA SER A 36 -11.59 -3.92 6.08
C SER A 36 -12.29 -4.14 7.42
N VAL A 37 -13.38 -4.93 7.43
CA VAL A 37 -14.15 -5.26 8.65
C VAL A 37 -13.30 -6.03 9.66
N ARG A 38 -12.65 -7.12 9.23
CA ARG A 38 -11.86 -7.98 10.14
C ARG A 38 -10.66 -7.26 10.76
N ARG A 39 -10.11 -6.24 10.10
CA ARG A 39 -8.92 -5.51 10.54
C ARG A 39 -9.24 -4.17 11.20
N GLY A 40 -10.50 -3.75 11.19
CA GLY A 40 -10.91 -2.44 11.70
C GLY A 40 -10.22 -1.29 10.98
N VAL A 41 -10.08 -1.39 9.66
CA VAL A 41 -9.53 -0.33 8.80
C VAL A 41 -10.62 0.12 7.85
N SER A 42 -11.10 1.34 8.00
CA SER A 42 -12.17 1.87 7.13
C SER A 42 -11.65 2.18 5.73
N PHE A 43 -12.51 2.07 4.72
CA PHE A 43 -12.17 2.53 3.36
C PHE A 43 -11.78 4.01 3.34
N ASN A 44 -12.44 4.85 4.14
CA ASN A 44 -12.09 6.26 4.25
C ASN A 44 -10.66 6.48 4.76
N GLU A 45 -10.20 5.66 5.72
CA GLU A 45 -8.80 5.69 6.20
C GLU A 45 -7.82 5.25 5.10
N VAL A 46 -8.19 4.26 4.29
CA VAL A 46 -7.40 3.83 3.13
C VAL A 46 -7.30 4.95 2.10
N GLU A 47 -8.43 5.53 1.69
CA GLU A 47 -8.47 6.64 0.73
C GLU A 47 -7.68 7.85 1.25
N THR A 48 -7.84 8.19 2.53
CA THR A 48 -7.09 9.29 3.16
C THR A 48 -5.58 9.08 3.05
N ASN A 49 -5.11 7.85 3.27
CA ASN A 49 -3.68 7.53 3.13
C ASN A 49 -3.22 7.56 1.67
N LEU A 50 -3.99 6.98 0.74
CA LEU A 50 -3.65 6.94 -0.67
C LEU A 50 -3.65 8.34 -1.33
N LEU A 51 -4.55 9.21 -0.90
CA LEU A 51 -4.70 10.59 -1.40
C LEU A 51 -3.77 11.59 -0.70
N ASN A 52 -3.08 11.19 0.38
CA ASN A 52 -2.07 11.99 1.06
C ASN A 52 -0.71 11.27 1.02
N PRO A 53 0.01 11.32 -0.11
CA PRO A 53 1.19 10.49 -0.33
C PRO A 53 2.34 10.78 0.65
N GLU A 54 2.35 11.93 1.33
CA GLU A 54 3.35 12.24 2.36
C GLU A 54 3.29 11.30 3.58
N ASN A 55 2.15 10.64 3.80
CA ASN A 55 1.99 9.64 4.85
C ASN A 55 2.62 8.28 4.47
N LEU A 56 3.02 8.09 3.20
CA LEU A 56 3.68 6.88 2.74
C LEU A 56 5.09 6.81 3.33
N LYS A 57 5.32 5.84 4.21
CA LYS A 57 6.62 5.65 4.89
C LYS A 57 7.55 4.76 4.09
N PHE A 58 6.98 3.80 3.37
CA PHE A 58 7.76 2.83 2.60
C PHE A 58 6.91 2.21 1.49
N ALA A 59 7.59 1.77 0.44
CA ALA A 59 6.98 1.00 -0.62
C ALA A 59 7.93 -0.12 -1.05
N THR A 60 7.39 -1.22 -1.56
CA THR A 60 8.18 -2.25 -2.22
C THR A 60 7.57 -2.59 -3.57
N LYS A 61 8.42 -2.94 -4.54
CA LYS A 61 7.97 -3.47 -5.84
C LYS A 61 8.04 -4.99 -5.82
N GLU A 62 6.92 -5.64 -6.10
CA GLU A 62 6.83 -7.09 -6.26
C GLU A 62 6.73 -7.45 -7.74
N LYS A 63 7.60 -8.36 -8.20
CA LYS A 63 7.49 -8.92 -9.55
C LYS A 63 6.32 -9.91 -9.57
N GLN A 64 5.35 -9.69 -10.45
CA GLN A 64 4.36 -10.72 -10.76
C GLN A 64 4.94 -11.72 -11.77
N LYS A 65 4.56 -13.00 -11.64
CA LYS A 65 4.96 -14.06 -12.57
C LYS A 65 4.15 -14.07 -13.88
N PHE A 66 2.93 -13.51 -13.89
CA PHE A 66 1.93 -13.80 -14.94
C PHE A 66 1.27 -12.60 -15.61
N ARG A 67 1.62 -11.36 -15.24
CA ARG A 67 1.11 -10.15 -15.90
C ARG A 67 2.22 -9.10 -15.96
N ASN A 68 2.29 -8.33 -17.04
CA ASN A 68 3.13 -7.13 -17.15
C ASN A 68 2.66 -5.98 -16.23
N GLU A 69 1.93 -6.30 -15.16
CA GLU A 69 1.44 -5.35 -14.18
C GLU A 69 2.42 -5.30 -13.01
N GLU A 70 2.91 -4.10 -12.71
CA GLU A 70 3.79 -3.87 -11.57
C GLU A 70 2.95 -3.76 -10.30
N LYS A 71 3.12 -4.74 -9.40
CA LYS A 71 2.51 -4.71 -8.08
C LYS A 71 3.43 -3.94 -7.13
N TYR A 72 2.84 -3.03 -6.37
CA TYR A 72 3.51 -2.32 -5.31
C TYR A 72 2.86 -2.63 -3.98
N VAL A 73 3.65 -2.68 -2.91
CA VAL A 73 3.14 -2.81 -1.56
C VAL A 73 3.50 -1.54 -0.82
N LEU A 74 2.47 -0.79 -0.43
CA LEU A 74 2.59 0.51 0.23
C LEU A 74 2.44 0.33 1.74
N TYR A 75 3.25 1.02 2.51
CA TYR A 75 3.25 0.98 3.98
C TYR A 75 3.00 2.38 4.51
N PHE A 76 1.86 2.54 5.16
CA PHE A 76 1.42 3.79 5.79
C PHE A 76 1.43 3.62 7.30
N GLU A 77 1.79 4.69 7.99
CA GLU A 77 1.58 4.79 9.42
C GLU A 77 0.06 4.81 9.71
N SER A 78 -0.37 3.97 10.65
CA SER A 78 -1.75 4.00 11.16
C SER A 78 -1.90 5.17 12.14
N LYS A 79 -3.14 5.62 12.39
CA LYS A 79 -3.41 6.57 13.49
C LYS A 79 -2.89 6.05 14.84
N ASP A 80 -3.01 4.74 15.04
CA ASP A 80 -2.29 4.04 16.10
C ASP A 80 -0.84 3.80 15.62
N SER A 81 0.14 4.52 16.18
CA SER A 81 1.55 4.50 15.75
C SER A 81 2.25 3.14 15.96
N ASP A 82 1.67 2.26 16.75
CA ASP A 82 2.11 0.88 16.97
C ASP A 82 1.66 -0.07 15.84
N LYS A 83 0.92 0.45 14.85
CA LYS A 83 0.37 -0.33 13.74
C LYS A 83 0.78 0.26 12.40
N THR A 84 0.72 -0.60 11.39
CA THR A 84 1.01 -0.23 10.00
C THR A 84 -0.15 -0.67 9.12
N ILE A 85 -0.60 0.24 8.25
CA ILE A 85 -1.53 -0.08 7.17
C ILE A 85 -0.69 -0.46 5.94
N VAL A 86 -0.93 -1.66 5.43
CA VAL A 86 -0.22 -2.22 4.28
C VAL A 86 -1.20 -2.41 3.14
N LEU A 87 -0.93 -1.77 2.01
CA LEU A 87 -1.80 -1.75 0.84
C LEU A 87 -1.05 -2.25 -0.39
N PRO A 88 -1.26 -3.51 -0.79
CA PRO A 88 -0.83 -3.98 -2.09
C PRO A 88 -1.71 -3.35 -3.18
N VAL A 89 -1.09 -2.67 -4.13
CA VAL A 89 -1.76 -1.92 -5.19
C VAL A 89 -1.17 -2.20 -6.57
N ILE A 90 -1.95 -1.91 -7.61
CA ILE A 90 -1.54 -1.85 -9.00
C ILE A 90 -1.87 -0.47 -9.55
N PHE A 91 -0.86 0.23 -10.06
CA PHE A 91 -1.05 1.50 -10.75
C PHE A 91 -1.51 1.25 -12.18
N LYS A 92 -2.71 1.71 -12.54
CA LYS A 92 -3.22 1.67 -13.90
C LYS A 92 -3.39 3.10 -14.44
N PRO A 93 -3.45 3.31 -15.77
CA PRO A 93 -3.59 4.65 -16.33
C PRO A 93 -4.84 5.41 -15.86
N LYS A 94 -5.94 4.69 -15.58
CA LYS A 94 -7.23 5.29 -15.20
C LYS A 94 -7.65 5.03 -13.75
N SER A 95 -7.04 4.05 -13.09
CA SER A 95 -7.40 3.66 -11.72
C SER A 95 -6.19 3.23 -10.88
N LEU A 96 -6.33 3.41 -9.57
CA LEU A 96 -5.43 2.85 -8.56
C LEU A 96 -6.14 1.65 -7.95
N TYR A 97 -5.69 0.45 -8.30
CA TYR A 97 -6.38 -0.78 -7.91
C TYR A 97 -5.80 -1.35 -6.62
N VAL A 98 -6.58 -1.34 -5.54
CA VAL A 98 -6.24 -1.86 -4.21
C VAL A 98 -6.59 -3.35 -4.16
N LEU A 99 -5.60 -4.20 -3.97
CA LEU A 99 -5.78 -5.66 -3.98
C LEU A 99 -6.35 -6.21 -2.69
N THR A 100 -5.99 -5.60 -1.56
CA THR A 100 -6.40 -6.00 -0.21
C THR A 100 -6.06 -4.90 0.80
N ILE A 101 -6.67 -4.99 1.98
CA ILE A 101 -6.45 -4.07 3.10
C ILE A 101 -5.85 -4.86 4.25
N ILE A 102 -4.64 -4.49 4.68
CA ILE A 102 -3.94 -5.20 5.75
C ILE A 102 -3.61 -4.20 6.87
N LYS A 103 -3.92 -4.57 8.11
CA LYS A 103 -3.39 -3.92 9.31
C LYS A 103 -2.42 -4.86 10.01
N ARG A 104 -1.21 -4.41 10.32
CA ARG A 104 -0.21 -5.17 11.08
C ARG A 104 -0.03 -4.55 12.46
N TRP A 105 0.03 -5.39 13.49
CA TRP A 105 0.32 -5.03 14.88
C TRP A 105 1.82 -4.85 15.10
N ARG A 106 2.37 -3.91 14.34
CA ARG A 106 3.77 -3.52 14.39
C ARG A 106 3.88 -2.13 13.78
N SER A 107 4.72 -1.29 14.39
CA SER A 107 5.07 0.03 13.89
C SER A 107 5.78 -0.07 12.53
N TRP A 108 5.68 1.01 11.75
CA TRP A 108 6.13 1.01 10.36
C TRP A 108 7.65 0.85 10.25
N ASP A 109 8.40 1.41 11.19
CA ASP A 109 9.86 1.32 11.31
C ASP A 109 10.33 -0.15 11.41
N LYS A 110 9.73 -0.95 12.30
CA LYS A 110 10.07 -2.36 12.49
C LYS A 110 9.63 -3.24 11.31
N GLU A 111 8.60 -2.84 10.57
CA GLU A 111 8.26 -3.52 9.30
C GLU A 111 9.30 -3.23 8.22
N ILE A 112 9.80 -1.99 8.13
CA ILE A 112 10.88 -1.62 7.20
C ILE A 112 12.16 -2.37 7.53
N GLU A 113 12.59 -2.39 8.80
CA GLU A 113 13.81 -3.10 9.23
C GLU A 113 13.79 -4.57 8.80
N ARG A 114 12.66 -5.26 9.06
CA ARG A 114 12.48 -6.65 8.64
C ARG A 114 12.61 -6.84 7.13
N TRP A 115 12.13 -5.89 6.33
CA TRP A 115 12.27 -5.96 4.88
C TRP A 115 13.70 -5.69 4.42
N LYS A 116 14.42 -4.77 5.06
CA LYS A 116 15.84 -4.53 4.81
C LYS A 116 16.66 -5.79 5.08
N GLU A 117 16.44 -6.47 6.20
CA GLU A 117 17.11 -7.73 6.55
C GLU A 117 16.86 -8.86 5.53
N LYS A 118 15.61 -9.01 5.09
CA LYS A 118 15.24 -10.05 4.11
C LYS A 118 15.89 -9.88 2.73
N LEU A 119 16.31 -8.67 2.40
CA LEU A 119 16.88 -8.34 1.10
C LEU A 119 18.42 -8.38 1.11
N GLN A 120 19.03 -8.46 2.29
CA GLN A 120 20.47 -8.67 2.48
C GLN A 120 20.86 -10.16 2.50
N LYS A 121 19.87 -11.06 2.59
CA LYS A 121 20.02 -12.52 2.48
C LYS A 121 19.66 -12.98 1.08
#